data_AF-A0A8H6TWM6-F1
#
_entry.id   AF-A0A8H6TWM6-F1
#
_cell.length_a   1.000
_cell.length_b   1.000
_cell.length_c   1.000
_cell.angle_alpha   90.00
_cell.angle_beta   90.00
_cell.angle_gamma   90.00
#
_symmetry.space_group_name_H-M   'P 1'
#
loop_
_entity.id
_entity.type
_entity.pdbx_description
1 polymer ?
#
loop_
_entity_poly.entity_id
_entity_poly.type
_entity_poly.pdbx_seq_one_letter_code
_entity_poly.pdbx_strand_id
1 'polypeptide(L)'
;MRKGTALSLLGLVLSATAQRFVRFIATDGQEYTGDAILPAGTTDAALTKQAKVITGDILGDFQITDEVKTVKTLLAPLAPEKTRTVRCVGFNYAAHATEANVTIPSFPILFYKPWTALAPPIGPVPITKGYQNQTNFTSSMDYETELVVVIGKKAFNITEDVALEHVLGYAAGYDVSHRGWQIDRGGEPQPQYSMGKGADGWAPWGPAIVSTSIITDPQNLNLWTKVNGVLMQNDTTANMIFSVANMVAFFSMGITLLPGDIIYTGTPSGVQLGKANPQWLTNGDVVETGTENIGTCTSTITYTPLEPCTCFGVLRPVSQRGFELRRRFAIGFRDIRTPMSRG
;
A
#
# COMPACT_ATOMS: atom_id res chain seq x y z
N MET A 1 -20.85 36.86 51.42
CA MET A 1 -20.74 35.62 50.63
C MET A 1 -20.09 35.92 49.28
N ARG A 2 -18.78 35.78 49.17
CA ARG A 2 -18.06 35.82 47.88
C ARG A 2 -17.56 34.39 47.62
N LYS A 3 -18.13 33.73 46.60
CA LYS A 3 -17.66 32.42 46.15
C LYS A 3 -16.41 32.64 45.29
N GLY A 4 -15.26 32.19 45.79
CA GLY A 4 -14.03 32.11 45.01
C GLY A 4 -14.10 30.89 44.11
N THR A 5 -13.94 31.11 42.80
CA THR A 5 -13.83 30.05 41.81
C THR A 5 -12.37 29.63 41.76
N ALA A 6 -12.08 28.40 42.20
CA ALA A 6 -10.77 27.78 42.06
C ALA A 6 -10.52 27.47 40.58
N LEU A 7 -9.54 28.17 40.00
CA LEU A 7 -9.04 27.88 38.65
C LEU A 7 -8.13 26.65 38.78
N SER A 8 -8.62 25.49 38.32
CA SER A 8 -7.80 24.29 38.19
C SER A 8 -6.83 24.50 37.03
N LEU A 9 -5.56 24.81 37.35
CA LEU A 9 -4.44 24.62 36.44
C LEU A 9 -4.22 23.10 36.30
N LEU A 10 -4.86 22.47 35.32
CA LEU A 10 -4.42 21.18 34.84
C LEU A 10 -3.25 21.43 33.88
N GLY A 11 -2.07 20.92 34.26
CA GLY A 11 -0.79 21.21 33.64
C GLY A 11 -0.76 20.83 32.17
N LEU A 12 -0.57 21.84 31.33
CA LEU A 12 -0.15 21.68 29.95
C LEU A 12 1.36 21.44 29.96
N VAL A 13 1.77 20.19 30.20
CA VAL A 13 3.14 19.77 29.89
C VAL A 13 3.17 19.56 28.38
N LEU A 14 3.43 20.63 27.61
CA LEU A 14 3.94 20.48 26.26
C LEU A 14 5.33 19.85 26.37
N SER A 15 5.39 18.52 26.41
CA SER A 15 6.58 17.81 26.01
C SER A 15 6.72 18.03 24.51
N ALA A 16 7.77 18.75 24.10
CA ALA A 16 8.13 18.92 22.71
C ALA A 16 8.55 17.55 22.15
N THR A 17 7.61 16.88 21.50
CA THR A 17 7.77 15.54 20.96
C THR A 17 8.23 15.63 19.50
N ALA A 18 9.31 14.91 19.14
CA ALA A 18 9.52 14.62 17.73
C ALA A 18 8.38 13.69 17.30
N GLN A 19 7.95 13.83 16.05
CA GLN A 19 6.70 13.25 15.59
C GLN A 19 6.92 12.42 14.32
N ARG A 20 7.93 11.54 14.38
CA ARG A 20 8.22 10.52 13.36
C ARG A 20 8.06 9.14 13.98
N PHE A 21 6.83 8.63 13.93
CA PHE A 21 6.48 7.36 14.54
C PHE A 21 7.06 6.19 13.74
N VAL A 22 7.92 5.41 14.36
CA VAL A 22 8.49 4.18 13.81
C VAL A 22 8.08 2.98 14.64
N ARG A 23 7.94 1.82 13.99
CA ARG A 23 7.85 0.52 14.67
C ARG A 23 9.09 -0.28 14.33
N PHE A 24 9.69 -0.92 15.31
CA PHE A 24 10.98 -1.58 15.12
C PHE A 24 11.23 -2.71 16.10
N ILE A 25 12.06 -3.67 15.67
CA ILE A 25 12.73 -4.59 16.58
C ILE A 25 14.02 -3.92 17.05
N ALA A 26 14.21 -3.86 18.37
CA ALA A 26 15.42 -3.30 18.97
C ALA A 26 16.54 -4.36 19.08
N THR A 27 17.73 -3.92 19.49
CA THR A 27 18.88 -4.83 19.69
C THR A 27 18.69 -5.83 20.84
N ASP A 28 17.75 -5.56 21.75
CA ASP A 28 17.33 -6.51 22.80
C ASP A 28 16.35 -7.60 22.28
N GLY A 29 15.98 -7.52 21.00
CA GLY A 29 15.09 -8.48 20.33
C GLY A 29 13.61 -8.22 20.51
N GLN A 30 13.22 -7.18 21.26
CA GLN A 30 11.82 -6.82 21.48
C GLN A 30 11.31 -5.81 20.46
N GLU A 31 10.00 -5.83 20.21
CA GLU A 31 9.32 -4.86 19.36
C GLU A 31 8.91 -3.62 20.15
N TYR A 32 9.14 -2.45 19.58
CA TYR A 32 8.75 -1.16 20.14
C TYR A 32 8.09 -0.29 19.08
N THR A 33 7.20 0.59 19.54
CA THR A 33 6.87 1.83 18.83
C THR A 33 7.73 2.93 19.41
N GLY A 34 8.22 3.85 18.59
CA GLY A 34 9.05 4.94 19.05
C GLY A 34 9.01 6.17 18.16
N ASP A 35 9.56 7.25 18.68
CA ASP A 35 9.81 8.49 17.96
C ASP A 35 11.27 8.50 17.47
N ALA A 36 11.44 8.54 16.15
CA ALA A 36 12.74 8.35 15.52
C ALA A 36 13.72 9.49 15.80
N ILE A 37 14.93 9.13 16.25
CA ILE A 37 16.05 10.06 16.40
C ILE A 37 16.86 10.01 15.10
N LEU A 38 16.67 11.02 14.24
CA LEU A 38 17.36 11.08 12.95
C LEU A 38 18.82 11.52 13.09
N PRO A 39 19.74 10.99 12.26
CA PRO A 39 21.06 11.56 12.09
C PRO A 39 21.00 13.03 11.64
N ALA A 40 22.03 13.82 11.97
CA ALA A 40 22.11 15.20 11.52
C ALA A 40 22.18 15.30 9.99
N GLY A 41 21.48 16.29 9.41
CA GLY A 41 21.52 16.57 7.98
C GLY A 41 20.62 15.68 7.11
N THR A 42 19.74 14.87 7.70
CA THR A 42 18.76 14.08 6.96
C THR A 42 17.38 14.13 7.59
N THR A 43 16.36 13.95 6.76
CA THR A 43 14.97 13.76 7.16
C THR A 43 14.47 12.34 6.89
N ASP A 44 15.32 11.48 6.32
CA ASP A 44 14.97 10.11 5.96
C ASP A 44 14.97 9.21 7.20
N ALA A 45 13.79 8.79 7.63
CA ALA A 45 13.65 7.94 8.81
C ALA A 45 14.16 6.50 8.60
N ALA A 46 14.46 6.06 7.37
CA ALA A 46 15.11 4.76 7.13
C ALA A 46 16.54 4.72 7.71
N LEU A 47 17.16 5.90 7.86
CA LEU A 47 18.51 6.04 8.40
C LEU A 47 18.54 6.07 9.93
N THR A 48 17.38 6.03 10.60
CA THR A 48 17.32 6.03 12.06
C THR A 48 18.03 4.81 12.66
N LYS A 49 18.78 5.05 13.74
CA LYS A 49 19.45 4.00 14.53
C LYS A 49 18.98 3.95 15.97
N GLN A 50 18.23 4.95 16.40
CA GLN A 50 17.71 5.06 17.75
C GLN A 50 16.32 5.69 17.72
N ALA A 51 15.48 5.32 18.67
CA ALA A 51 14.18 5.95 18.85
C ALA A 51 13.88 6.07 20.35
N LYS A 52 13.22 7.16 20.73
CA LYS A 52 12.60 7.27 22.05
C LYS A 52 11.37 6.37 22.09
N VAL A 53 11.24 5.54 23.12
CA VAL A 53 10.14 4.58 23.24
C VAL A 53 8.83 5.33 23.41
N ILE A 54 7.80 4.87 22.71
CA ILE A 54 6.42 5.30 22.88
C ILE A 54 5.67 4.23 23.64
N THR A 55 4.97 4.66 24.69
CA THR A 55 3.98 3.85 25.41
C THR A 55 2.57 4.27 25.02
N GLY A 56 1.62 3.34 25.02
CA GLY A 56 0.24 3.60 24.59
C GLY A 56 0.01 3.26 23.10
N ASP A 57 -0.95 3.95 22.48
CA ASP A 57 -1.34 3.73 21.08
C ASP A 57 -1.25 5.02 20.28
N ILE A 58 -0.44 5.05 19.21
CA ILE A 58 -0.31 6.22 18.34
C ILE A 58 -1.60 6.59 17.59
N LEU A 59 -2.58 5.67 17.54
CA LEU A 59 -3.93 5.93 17.02
C LEU A 59 -4.90 6.48 18.09
N GLY A 60 -4.42 6.65 19.32
CA GLY A 60 -5.18 7.16 20.46
C GLY A 60 -4.25 7.88 21.43
N ASP A 61 -4.32 7.52 22.72
CA ASP A 61 -3.47 8.11 23.74
C ASP A 61 -2.09 7.44 23.80
N PHE A 62 -1.03 8.24 23.70
CA PHE A 62 0.34 7.78 23.81
C PHE A 62 1.21 8.77 24.58
N GLN A 63 2.37 8.31 25.03
CA GLN A 63 3.40 9.11 25.67
C GLN A 63 4.77 8.72 25.11
N ILE A 64 5.54 9.72 24.67
CA ILE A 64 6.96 9.55 24.34
C ILE A 64 7.75 9.61 25.65
N THR A 65 8.50 8.56 25.94
CA THR A 65 9.30 8.45 27.15
C THR A 65 10.74 8.95 26.90
N ASP A 66 11.53 9.05 27.96
CA ASP A 66 12.97 9.31 27.85
C ASP A 66 13.79 8.03 27.61
N GLU A 67 13.16 6.86 27.57
CA GLU A 67 13.84 5.61 27.25
C GLU A 67 14.21 5.59 25.77
N VAL A 68 15.49 5.37 25.47
CA VAL A 68 15.99 5.26 24.09
C VAL A 68 16.39 3.81 23.80
N LYS A 69 15.94 3.28 22.66
CA LYS A 69 16.31 1.95 22.17
C LYS A 69 17.07 2.06 20.86
N THR A 70 18.05 1.17 20.67
CA THR A 70 18.77 1.01 19.40
C THR A 70 17.93 0.19 18.44
N VAL A 71 17.65 0.75 17.27
CA VAL A 71 16.88 0.13 16.19
C VAL A 71 17.73 -0.93 15.49
N LYS A 72 17.28 -2.18 15.51
CA LYS A 72 17.90 -3.28 14.75
C LYS A 72 17.24 -3.47 13.39
N THR A 73 15.90 -3.48 13.36
CA THR A 73 15.11 -3.68 12.15
C THR A 73 13.89 -2.77 12.17
N LEU A 74 13.70 -1.96 11.13
CA LEU A 74 12.47 -1.21 10.93
C LEU A 74 11.36 -2.13 10.41
N LEU A 75 10.17 -1.96 10.95
CA LEU A 75 8.94 -2.61 10.51
C LEU A 75 8.08 -1.59 9.77
N ALA A 76 6.95 -2.03 9.20
CA ALA A 76 5.90 -1.09 8.81
C ALA A 76 5.57 -0.17 10.01
N PRO A 77 5.23 1.11 9.85
CA PRO A 77 5.08 1.99 11.01
C PRO A 77 3.78 1.72 11.80
N LEU A 78 2.78 1.04 11.22
CA LEU A 78 1.60 0.53 11.92
C LEU A 78 1.45 -0.97 11.73
N ALA A 79 1.04 -1.70 12.78
CA ALA A 79 0.87 -3.15 12.72
C ALA A 79 -0.25 -3.48 11.72
N PRO A 80 -0.14 -4.57 10.93
CA PRO A 80 -1.20 -4.96 10.01
C PRO A 80 -2.57 -5.08 10.71
N GLU A 81 -2.61 -5.60 11.94
CA GLU A 81 -3.83 -5.76 12.74
C GLU A 81 -4.43 -4.42 13.22
N LYS A 82 -3.60 -3.38 13.30
CA LYS A 82 -4.04 -2.00 13.58
C LYS A 82 -4.39 -1.22 12.31
N THR A 83 -3.98 -1.73 11.15
CA THR A 83 -4.31 -1.13 9.85
C THR A 83 -5.65 -1.67 9.39
N ARG A 84 -6.66 -0.82 9.37
CA ARG A 84 -8.06 -1.26 9.16
C ARG A 84 -8.37 -1.50 7.69
N THR A 85 -8.20 -0.46 6.88
CA THR A 85 -8.38 -0.54 5.43
C THR A 85 -7.20 0.10 4.71
N VAL A 86 -6.80 -0.50 3.58
CA VAL A 86 -5.81 0.05 2.65
C VAL A 86 -6.57 0.52 1.42
N ARG A 87 -6.86 1.82 1.39
CA ARG A 87 -7.55 2.49 0.29
C ARG A 87 -6.53 3.05 -0.67
N CYS A 88 -6.85 3.04 -1.95
CA CYS A 88 -5.92 3.49 -2.98
C CYS A 88 -6.67 4.31 -4.03
N VAL A 89 -5.98 5.28 -4.63
CA VAL A 89 -6.50 6.12 -5.71
C VAL A 89 -5.64 5.95 -6.96
N GLY A 90 -6.25 5.43 -8.03
CA GLY A 90 -5.60 5.32 -9.33
C GLY A 90 -5.64 6.63 -10.10
N PHE A 91 -4.61 6.87 -10.93
CA PHE A 91 -4.54 7.99 -11.87
C PHE A 91 -4.76 9.38 -11.24
N ASN A 92 -4.22 9.60 -10.03
CA ASN A 92 -4.33 10.89 -9.34
C ASN A 92 -3.29 11.94 -9.78
N TYR A 93 -2.53 11.70 -10.85
CA TYR A 93 -1.58 12.66 -11.42
C TYR A 93 -1.88 12.83 -12.90
N ALA A 94 -2.04 14.08 -13.36
CA ALA A 94 -2.45 14.36 -14.74
C ALA A 94 -1.43 13.86 -15.77
N ALA A 95 -0.14 14.00 -15.47
CA ALA A 95 0.94 13.48 -16.33
C ALA A 95 0.90 11.95 -16.43
N HIS A 96 0.61 11.25 -15.33
CA HIS A 96 0.50 9.79 -15.33
C HIS A 96 -0.73 9.30 -16.11
N ALA A 97 -1.89 9.97 -15.95
CA ALA A 97 -3.08 9.68 -16.75
C ALA A 97 -2.80 9.84 -18.26
N THR A 98 -2.09 10.91 -18.63
CA THR A 98 -1.68 11.17 -20.02
C THR A 98 -0.71 10.12 -20.54
N GLU A 99 0.31 9.74 -19.74
CA GLU A 99 1.29 8.68 -20.06
C GLU A 99 0.61 7.34 -20.35
N ALA A 100 -0.40 6.99 -19.55
CA ALA A 100 -1.16 5.76 -19.72
C ALA A 100 -2.29 5.85 -20.77
N ASN A 101 -2.43 6.98 -21.47
CA ASN A 101 -3.53 7.26 -22.40
C ASN A 101 -4.92 7.08 -21.76
N VAL A 102 -5.04 7.45 -20.49
CA VAL A 102 -6.27 7.44 -19.70
C VAL A 102 -6.84 8.87 -19.65
N THR A 103 -8.14 9.01 -19.85
CA THR A 103 -8.81 10.30 -19.67
C THR A 103 -8.70 10.74 -18.22
N ILE A 104 -8.26 11.98 -17.97
CA ILE A 104 -8.18 12.54 -16.62
C ILE A 104 -9.55 12.37 -15.94
N PRO A 105 -9.61 11.63 -14.82
CA PRO A 105 -10.88 11.29 -14.21
C PRO A 105 -11.51 12.51 -13.53
N SER A 106 -12.84 12.64 -13.62
CA SER A 106 -13.60 13.67 -12.91
C SER A 106 -13.85 13.32 -11.43
N PHE A 107 -13.68 12.05 -11.06
CA PHE A 107 -13.77 11.54 -9.70
C PHE A 107 -12.64 10.54 -9.42
N PRO A 108 -12.15 10.42 -8.17
CA PRO A 108 -11.10 9.47 -7.82
C PRO A 108 -11.43 8.03 -8.27
N ILE A 109 -10.50 7.35 -8.95
CA ILE A 109 -10.64 5.93 -9.30
C ILE A 109 -10.22 5.10 -8.09
N LEU A 110 -11.19 4.52 -7.40
CA LEU A 110 -10.98 3.87 -6.11
C LEU A 110 -10.71 2.37 -6.23
N PHE A 111 -9.80 1.88 -5.41
CA PHE A 111 -9.63 0.44 -5.15
C PHE A 111 -9.12 0.18 -3.74
N TYR A 112 -9.14 -1.09 -3.34
CA TYR A 112 -8.59 -1.56 -2.07
C TYR A 112 -7.47 -2.55 -2.32
N LYS A 113 -6.46 -2.51 -1.44
CA LYS A 113 -5.53 -3.62 -1.24
C LYS A 113 -5.94 -4.35 0.05
N PRO A 114 -5.81 -5.68 0.14
CA PRO A 114 -5.96 -6.37 1.42
C PRO A 114 -4.84 -5.92 2.35
N TRP A 115 -5.12 -5.86 3.66
CA TRP A 115 -4.12 -5.53 4.67
C TRP A 115 -2.93 -6.52 4.68
N THR A 116 -3.11 -7.74 4.17
CA THR A 116 -2.01 -8.72 3.97
C THR A 116 -1.00 -8.30 2.90
N ALA A 117 -1.36 -7.34 2.03
CA ALA A 117 -0.41 -6.76 1.08
C ALA A 117 0.63 -5.86 1.76
N LEU A 118 0.35 -5.34 2.96
CA LEU A 118 1.25 -4.43 3.68
C LEU A 118 2.58 -5.11 3.99
N ALA A 119 3.67 -4.39 3.70
CA ALA A 119 5.03 -4.86 3.93
C ALA A 119 5.84 -3.82 4.71
N PRO A 120 6.90 -4.25 5.42
CA PRO A 120 7.89 -3.34 5.99
C PRO A 120 8.52 -2.42 4.92
N PRO A 121 9.10 -1.27 5.33
CA PRO A 121 9.76 -0.35 4.41
C PRO A 121 11.01 -0.95 3.77
N ILE A 122 11.60 -1.99 4.37
CA ILE A 122 12.78 -2.68 3.86
C ILE A 122 12.49 -4.17 3.81
N GLY A 123 12.57 -4.77 2.62
CA GLY A 123 12.34 -6.21 2.48
C GLY A 123 12.09 -6.69 1.06
N PRO A 124 11.76 -7.97 0.89
CA PRO A 124 11.42 -8.53 -0.40
C PRO A 124 9.99 -8.17 -0.81
N VAL A 125 9.78 -8.01 -2.12
CA VAL A 125 8.46 -8.09 -2.75
C VAL A 125 8.35 -9.47 -3.42
N PRO A 126 7.62 -10.41 -2.82
CA PRO A 126 7.57 -11.79 -3.31
C PRO A 126 6.65 -11.90 -4.52
N ILE A 127 7.16 -12.51 -5.59
CA ILE A 127 6.38 -12.88 -6.77
C ILE A 127 6.24 -14.40 -6.79
N THR A 128 5.04 -14.90 -6.51
CA THR A 128 4.78 -16.34 -6.42
C THR A 128 4.67 -16.97 -7.81
N LYS A 129 4.79 -18.29 -7.89
CA LYS A 129 4.69 -19.06 -9.15
C LYS A 129 3.42 -18.74 -9.95
N GLY A 130 2.30 -18.50 -9.25
CA GLY A 130 1.02 -18.16 -9.89
C GLY A 130 1.07 -16.86 -10.70
N TYR A 131 1.85 -15.88 -10.22
CA TYR A 131 2.07 -14.62 -10.92
C TYR A 131 3.12 -14.75 -12.04
N GLN A 132 4.12 -15.63 -11.88
CA GLN A 132 5.20 -15.82 -12.87
C GLN A 132 4.77 -16.64 -14.10
N ASN A 133 3.86 -17.61 -13.93
CA ASN A 133 3.57 -18.63 -14.95
C ASN A 133 2.58 -18.16 -16.04
N GLN A 134 2.31 -16.86 -16.16
CA GLN A 134 1.37 -16.33 -17.15
C GLN A 134 2.10 -16.01 -18.44
N THR A 135 1.90 -16.84 -19.47
CA THR A 135 2.65 -16.74 -20.74
C THR A 135 1.96 -15.85 -21.78
N ASN A 136 0.72 -15.42 -21.52
CA ASN A 136 -0.07 -14.60 -22.43
C ASN A 136 -0.08 -13.11 -22.07
N PHE A 137 0.66 -12.69 -21.04
CA PHE A 137 0.81 -11.29 -20.69
C PHE A 137 2.03 -10.70 -21.41
N THR A 138 1.86 -9.48 -21.89
CA THR A 138 2.92 -8.65 -22.49
C THR A 138 3.52 -7.69 -21.45
N SER A 139 2.85 -7.54 -20.31
CA SER A 139 3.14 -6.60 -19.24
C SER A 139 3.37 -7.34 -17.92
N SER A 140 4.25 -6.82 -17.07
CA SER A 140 4.66 -7.50 -15.82
C SER A 140 4.73 -6.52 -14.64
N MET A 141 5.64 -6.77 -13.71
CA MET A 141 5.86 -5.99 -12.51
C MET A 141 6.31 -4.56 -12.83
N ASP A 142 5.72 -3.60 -12.14
CA ASP A 142 5.92 -2.16 -12.29
C ASP A 142 6.02 -1.50 -10.91
N TYR A 143 6.55 -0.28 -10.89
CA TYR A 143 6.76 0.50 -9.68
C TYR A 143 5.86 1.73 -9.63
N GLU A 144 5.43 2.09 -8.41
CA GLU A 144 4.59 3.26 -8.18
C GLU A 144 4.93 3.84 -6.80
N THR A 145 5.70 4.94 -6.75
CA THR A 145 5.88 5.69 -5.49
C THR A 145 4.63 6.50 -5.19
N GLU A 146 4.19 6.51 -3.94
CA GLU A 146 3.03 7.27 -3.49
C GLU A 146 3.24 7.88 -2.10
N LEU A 147 2.55 8.99 -1.84
CA LEU A 147 2.31 9.45 -0.47
C LEU A 147 1.22 8.57 0.15
N VAL A 148 1.42 8.13 1.38
CA VAL A 148 0.41 7.41 2.17
C VAL A 148 -0.10 8.30 3.28
N VAL A 149 -1.41 8.52 3.32
CA VAL A 149 -2.09 9.28 4.39
C VAL A 149 -2.56 8.30 5.46
N VAL A 150 -2.31 8.59 6.73
CA VAL A 150 -2.79 7.78 7.87
C VAL A 150 -3.86 8.54 8.62
N ILE A 151 -5.05 7.95 8.72
CA ILE A 151 -6.16 8.53 9.48
C ILE A 151 -5.91 8.35 10.98
N GLY A 152 -6.01 9.45 11.73
CA GLY A 152 -5.84 9.49 13.19
C GLY A 152 -7.14 9.72 13.96
N LYS A 153 -8.18 10.25 13.32
CA LYS A 153 -9.47 10.56 13.93
C LYS A 153 -10.61 10.12 13.04
N LYS A 154 -11.67 9.58 13.64
CA LYS A 154 -12.88 9.17 12.92
C LYS A 154 -13.41 10.31 12.03
N ALA A 155 -13.59 10.07 10.75
CA ALA A 155 -14.19 11.00 9.79
C ALA A 155 -15.43 10.36 9.14
N PHE A 156 -16.51 11.13 9.03
CA PHE A 156 -17.76 10.71 8.38
C PHE A 156 -18.51 11.94 7.89
N ASN A 157 -18.76 12.03 6.59
CA ASN A 157 -19.38 13.18 5.92
C ASN A 157 -18.72 14.53 6.31
N ILE A 158 -17.39 14.55 6.34
CA ILE A 158 -16.64 15.77 6.63
C ILE A 158 -16.35 16.53 5.33
N THR A 159 -16.10 17.83 5.47
CA THR A 159 -15.74 18.74 4.38
C THR A 159 -14.21 18.83 4.23
N GLU A 160 -13.74 19.33 3.09
CA GLU A 160 -12.29 19.44 2.80
C GLU A 160 -11.54 20.36 3.77
N ASP A 161 -12.18 21.43 4.25
CA ASP A 161 -11.57 22.42 5.14
C ASP A 161 -11.18 21.87 6.51
N VAL A 162 -11.86 20.80 6.96
CA VAL A 162 -11.54 20.11 8.23
C VAL A 162 -10.80 18.78 8.00
N ALA A 163 -10.57 18.39 6.75
CA ALA A 163 -10.09 17.05 6.41
C ALA A 163 -8.72 16.71 7.03
N LEU A 164 -7.78 17.66 7.01
CA LEU A 164 -6.44 17.44 7.55
C LEU A 164 -6.42 17.31 9.08
N GLU A 165 -7.44 17.81 9.80
CA GLU A 165 -7.58 17.59 11.25
C GLU A 165 -7.83 16.12 11.62
N HIS A 166 -8.20 15.30 10.64
CA HIS A 166 -8.45 13.88 10.82
C HIS A 166 -7.24 13.00 10.48
N VAL A 167 -6.16 13.60 9.97
CA VAL A 167 -4.94 12.91 9.55
C VAL A 167 -3.97 12.86 10.73
N LEU A 168 -3.48 11.65 11.06
CA LEU A 168 -2.39 11.46 12.03
C LEU A 168 -1.06 11.96 11.45
N GLY A 169 -0.80 11.60 10.20
CA GLY A 169 0.44 11.91 9.50
C GLY A 169 0.54 11.19 8.16
N TYR A 170 1.75 11.16 7.64
CA TYR A 170 2.06 10.71 6.30
C TYR A 170 3.23 9.73 6.30
N ALA A 171 3.23 8.79 5.37
CA ALA A 171 4.32 7.84 5.13
C ALA A 171 4.65 7.79 3.63
N ALA A 172 5.82 7.26 3.28
CA ALA A 172 6.13 6.90 1.90
C ALA A 172 5.52 5.52 1.62
N GLY A 173 5.03 5.33 0.40
CA GLY A 173 4.43 4.09 -0.04
C GLY A 173 4.97 3.62 -1.38
N TYR A 174 4.95 2.31 -1.54
CA TYR A 174 5.17 1.62 -2.81
C TYR A 174 3.91 0.82 -3.17
N ASP A 175 3.13 1.28 -4.16
CA ASP A 175 2.01 0.51 -4.72
C ASP A 175 2.54 -0.47 -5.80
N VAL A 176 2.98 -1.66 -5.39
CA VAL A 176 3.47 -2.67 -6.34
C VAL A 176 2.34 -3.09 -7.27
N SER A 177 2.62 -3.06 -8.57
CA SER A 177 1.64 -3.35 -9.61
C SER A 177 2.14 -4.42 -10.58
N HIS A 178 1.32 -5.42 -10.87
CA HIS A 178 1.52 -6.37 -11.96
C HIS A 178 0.56 -6.05 -13.09
N ARG A 179 1.07 -5.37 -14.13
CA ARG A 179 0.25 -4.84 -15.22
C ARG A 179 -0.43 -5.91 -16.06
N GLY A 180 0.20 -7.09 -16.20
CA GLY A 180 -0.45 -8.23 -16.86
C GLY A 180 -1.76 -8.66 -16.18
N TRP A 181 -1.74 -8.82 -14.85
CA TRP A 181 -2.95 -9.14 -14.08
C TRP A 181 -3.94 -7.99 -13.96
N GLN A 182 -3.46 -6.75 -14.04
CA GLN A 182 -4.28 -5.55 -14.00
C GLN A 182 -5.00 -5.27 -15.32
N ILE A 183 -4.33 -5.50 -16.47
CA ILE A 183 -4.76 -5.01 -17.79
C ILE A 183 -4.81 -6.16 -18.81
N ASP A 184 -3.69 -6.85 -19.03
CA ASP A 184 -3.57 -7.85 -20.12
C ASP A 184 -4.49 -9.07 -19.96
N ARG A 185 -4.88 -9.41 -18.72
CA ARG A 185 -5.84 -10.48 -18.43
C ARG A 185 -7.15 -10.32 -19.19
N GLY A 186 -7.50 -9.10 -19.56
CA GLY A 186 -8.75 -8.79 -20.24
C GLY A 186 -9.96 -8.85 -19.32
N GLY A 187 -11.13 -8.60 -19.91
CA GLY A 187 -12.40 -8.38 -19.21
C GLY A 187 -12.99 -7.07 -19.66
N GLU A 188 -14.28 -7.07 -20.00
CA GLU A 188 -15.00 -5.87 -20.42
C GLU A 188 -16.22 -5.62 -19.51
N PRO A 189 -16.32 -4.45 -18.85
CA PRO A 189 -15.31 -3.39 -18.79
C PRO A 189 -14.04 -3.85 -18.05
N GLN A 190 -12.97 -3.04 -18.08
CA GLN A 190 -11.66 -3.37 -17.48
C GLN A 190 -11.80 -4.04 -16.10
N PRO A 191 -11.01 -5.10 -15.83
CA PRO A 191 -11.10 -5.84 -14.59
C PRO A 191 -10.65 -4.99 -13.39
N GLN A 192 -11.16 -5.34 -12.21
CA GLN A 192 -10.74 -4.70 -10.97
C GLN A 192 -9.22 -4.90 -10.74
N TYR A 193 -8.54 -3.87 -10.23
CA TYR A 193 -7.10 -3.85 -9.96
C TYR A 193 -6.63 -4.83 -8.88
N SER A 194 -7.53 -5.41 -8.07
CA SER A 194 -7.17 -6.23 -6.91
C SER A 194 -6.18 -7.37 -7.24
N MET A 195 -6.33 -8.08 -8.36
CA MET A 195 -5.38 -9.14 -8.72
C MET A 195 -4.02 -8.59 -9.19
N GLY A 196 -3.99 -7.38 -9.75
CA GLY A 196 -2.74 -6.74 -10.17
C GLY A 196 -2.02 -6.01 -9.05
N LYS A 197 -2.64 -5.84 -7.88
CA LYS A 197 -2.08 -5.00 -6.80
C LYS A 197 -2.14 -5.65 -5.41
N GLY A 198 -2.99 -6.64 -5.18
CA GLY A 198 -3.34 -7.10 -3.83
C GLY A 198 -2.54 -8.27 -3.27
N ALA A 199 -1.45 -8.70 -3.90
CA ALA A 199 -0.66 -9.83 -3.39
C ALA A 199 0.08 -9.49 -2.09
N ASP A 200 0.40 -10.51 -1.29
CA ASP A 200 1.11 -10.32 -0.03
C ASP A 200 2.48 -9.67 -0.26
N GLY A 201 2.81 -8.64 0.53
CA GLY A 201 4.04 -7.87 0.40
C GLY A 201 4.05 -6.81 -0.74
N TRP A 202 2.92 -6.57 -1.42
CA TRP A 202 2.82 -5.63 -2.55
C TRP A 202 2.42 -4.20 -2.16
N ALA A 203 2.39 -3.90 -0.87
CA ALA A 203 2.22 -2.57 -0.32
C ALA A 203 3.32 -2.23 0.72
N PRO A 204 4.62 -2.20 0.35
CA PRO A 204 5.64 -1.64 1.23
C PRO A 204 5.31 -0.19 1.60
N TRP A 205 5.54 0.17 2.86
CA TRP A 205 5.33 1.54 3.34
C TRP A 205 6.12 1.84 4.62
N GLY A 206 6.29 3.13 4.90
CA GLY A 206 7.10 3.65 5.98
C GLY A 206 8.11 4.67 5.45
N PRO A 207 9.34 4.74 5.99
CA PRO A 207 9.86 4.05 7.18
C PRO A 207 9.22 4.54 8.50
N ALA A 208 8.55 5.70 8.47
CA ALA A 208 7.85 6.29 9.60
C ALA A 208 6.48 6.83 9.19
N ILE A 209 5.61 7.06 10.16
CA ILE A 209 4.49 8.00 10.03
C ILE A 209 4.97 9.35 10.57
N VAL A 210 5.12 10.32 9.68
CA VAL A 210 5.50 11.69 10.03
C VAL A 210 4.24 12.52 10.24
N SER A 211 4.08 13.05 11.44
CA SER A 211 2.86 13.77 11.82
C SER A 211 2.58 15.03 11.01
N THR A 212 1.35 15.50 11.14
CA THR A 212 0.87 16.80 10.63
C THR A 212 1.53 18.02 11.30
N SER A 213 2.20 17.88 12.45
CA SER A 213 2.96 18.99 13.05
C SER A 213 4.30 19.25 12.36
N ILE A 214 4.86 18.23 11.70
CA ILE A 214 6.11 18.32 10.93
C ILE A 214 5.80 18.60 9.46
N ILE A 215 4.86 17.85 8.88
CA ILE A 215 4.40 18.05 7.51
C ILE A 215 3.06 18.79 7.58
N THR A 216 3.13 20.11 7.55
CA THR A 216 1.94 20.97 7.63
C THR A 216 1.21 21.13 6.30
N ASP A 217 1.93 20.95 5.17
CA ASP A 217 1.38 20.99 3.83
C ASP A 217 1.72 19.69 3.07
N PRO A 218 0.78 18.73 2.95
CA PRO A 218 1.03 17.49 2.22
C PRO A 218 1.04 17.65 0.70
N GLN A 219 0.63 18.81 0.17
CA GLN A 219 0.63 19.10 -1.27
C GLN A 219 1.95 19.73 -1.74
N ASN A 220 2.99 19.73 -0.89
CA ASN A 220 4.30 20.27 -1.26
C ASN A 220 5.45 19.34 -0.83
N LEU A 221 5.40 18.09 -1.29
CA LEU A 221 6.42 17.08 -1.03
C LEU A 221 6.93 16.50 -2.34
N ASN A 222 8.24 16.35 -2.48
CA ASN A 222 8.81 15.60 -3.59
C ASN A 222 8.70 14.09 -3.36
N LEU A 223 8.40 13.35 -4.43
CA LEU A 223 8.29 11.90 -4.51
C LEU A 223 9.26 11.37 -5.56
N TRP A 224 9.88 10.23 -5.30
CA TRP A 224 10.80 9.61 -6.26
C TRP A 224 10.75 8.09 -6.25
N THR A 225 11.13 7.51 -7.39
CA THR A 225 11.45 6.09 -7.52
C THR A 225 12.80 5.92 -8.18
N LYS A 226 13.66 5.07 -7.63
CA LYS A 226 14.86 4.55 -8.29
C LYS A 226 14.76 3.05 -8.48
N VAL A 227 15.25 2.55 -9.61
CA VAL A 227 15.42 1.12 -9.88
C VAL A 227 16.89 0.86 -10.13
N ASN A 228 17.50 0.01 -9.32
CA ASN A 228 18.94 -0.28 -9.36
C ASN A 228 19.80 1.00 -9.36
N GLY A 229 19.40 1.99 -8.56
CA GLY A 229 20.07 3.30 -8.46
C GLY A 229 19.74 4.30 -9.58
N VAL A 230 19.02 3.90 -10.64
CA VAL A 230 18.60 4.78 -11.73
C VAL A 230 17.28 5.44 -11.38
N LEU A 231 17.22 6.77 -11.44
CA LEU A 231 16.00 7.56 -11.18
C LEU A 231 14.97 7.34 -12.30
N MET A 232 13.77 6.90 -11.91
CA MET A 232 12.66 6.58 -12.83
C MET A 232 11.47 7.51 -12.68
N GLN A 233 11.13 7.89 -11.45
CA GLN A 233 10.09 8.88 -11.12
C GLN A 233 10.70 9.99 -10.26
N ASN A 234 10.31 11.23 -10.52
CA ASN A 234 10.67 12.41 -9.71
C ASN A 234 9.63 13.50 -9.96
N ASP A 235 8.75 13.71 -9.00
CA ASP A 235 7.61 14.63 -9.12
C ASP A 235 7.22 15.18 -7.74
N THR A 236 6.19 16.02 -7.67
CA THR A 236 5.71 16.66 -6.45
C THR A 236 4.23 16.37 -6.20
N THR A 237 3.83 16.23 -4.94
CA THR A 237 2.43 16.06 -4.53
C THR A 237 1.54 17.26 -4.91
N ALA A 238 2.14 18.42 -5.26
CA ALA A 238 1.41 19.57 -5.80
C ALA A 238 0.69 19.25 -7.13
N ASN A 239 1.17 18.23 -7.86
CA ASN A 239 0.61 17.82 -9.14
C ASN A 239 -0.53 16.79 -9.03
N MET A 240 -0.98 16.46 -7.81
CA MET A 240 -2.18 15.63 -7.62
C MET A 240 -3.43 16.32 -8.20
N ILE A 241 -4.27 15.55 -8.89
CA ILE A 241 -5.57 16.01 -9.39
C ILE A 241 -6.54 16.21 -8.21
N PHE A 242 -6.54 15.26 -7.28
CA PHE A 242 -7.32 15.25 -6.05
C PHE A 242 -6.35 15.38 -4.86
N SER A 243 -6.40 16.51 -4.16
CA SER A 243 -5.55 16.77 -2.99
C SER A 243 -5.83 15.80 -1.84
N VAL A 244 -4.93 15.72 -0.87
CA VAL A 244 -5.16 14.93 0.36
C VAL A 244 -6.47 15.32 1.06
N ALA A 245 -6.74 16.61 1.19
CA ALA A 245 -7.97 17.10 1.81
C ALA A 245 -9.23 16.65 1.04
N ASN A 246 -9.18 16.75 -0.30
CA ASN A 246 -10.25 16.27 -1.18
C ASN A 246 -10.48 14.77 -1.01
N MET A 247 -9.42 13.95 -1.06
CA MET A 247 -9.54 12.50 -0.90
C MET A 247 -10.11 12.09 0.46
N VAL A 248 -9.62 12.68 1.55
CA VAL A 248 -10.12 12.37 2.90
C VAL A 248 -11.60 12.72 3.03
N ALA A 249 -12.02 13.90 2.56
CA ALA A 249 -13.43 14.29 2.53
C ALA A 249 -14.26 13.33 1.67
N PHE A 250 -13.79 13.02 0.45
CA PHE A 250 -14.46 12.14 -0.51
C PHE A 250 -14.64 10.72 0.04
N PHE A 251 -13.59 10.12 0.58
CA PHE A 251 -13.67 8.79 1.20
C PHE A 251 -14.53 8.76 2.46
N SER A 252 -14.77 9.90 3.09
CA SER A 252 -15.66 10.01 4.26
C SER A 252 -17.15 10.09 3.89
N MET A 253 -17.48 10.27 2.59
CA MET A 253 -18.85 10.47 2.11
C MET A 253 -19.66 9.18 2.21
N GLY A 254 -20.48 9.06 3.26
CA GLY A 254 -21.29 7.88 3.55
C GLY A 254 -20.50 6.66 4.01
N ILE A 255 -19.17 6.73 4.05
CA ILE A 255 -18.26 5.67 4.48
C ILE A 255 -17.42 6.21 5.62
N THR A 256 -17.47 5.59 6.79
CA THR A 256 -16.63 6.04 7.91
C THR A 256 -15.17 5.73 7.63
N LEU A 257 -14.30 6.72 7.82
CA LEU A 257 -12.86 6.55 8.01
C LEU A 257 -12.58 6.46 9.51
N LEU A 258 -11.76 5.49 9.92
CA LEU A 258 -11.40 5.22 11.31
C LEU A 258 -9.90 5.40 11.51
N PRO A 259 -9.45 5.68 12.76
CA PRO A 259 -8.03 5.64 13.08
C PRO A 259 -7.40 4.32 12.66
N GLY A 260 -6.31 4.40 11.89
CA GLY A 260 -5.62 3.25 11.29
C GLY A 260 -6.09 2.88 9.87
N ASP A 261 -7.09 3.57 9.30
CA ASP A 261 -7.28 3.56 7.85
C ASP A 261 -6.12 4.30 7.18
N ILE A 262 -5.66 3.77 6.05
CA ILE A 262 -4.61 4.40 5.26
C ILE A 262 -5.04 4.58 3.80
N ILE A 263 -4.51 5.63 3.17
CA ILE A 263 -4.82 6.01 1.79
C ILE A 263 -3.53 6.16 1.01
N TYR A 264 -3.33 5.28 0.03
CA TYR A 264 -2.37 5.41 -1.06
C TYR A 264 -2.95 6.40 -2.09
N THR A 265 -2.24 7.51 -2.29
CA THR A 265 -2.78 8.72 -2.93
C THR A 265 -2.62 8.78 -4.44
N GLY A 266 -2.07 7.74 -5.05
CA GLY A 266 -1.72 7.69 -6.47
C GLY A 266 -0.25 8.05 -6.72
N THR A 267 0.21 7.63 -7.90
CA THR A 267 1.61 7.77 -8.32
C THR A 267 1.77 8.78 -9.46
N PRO A 268 2.90 9.53 -9.52
CA PRO A 268 3.23 10.39 -10.65
C PRO A 268 3.61 9.60 -11.90
N SER A 269 3.81 10.30 -13.02
CA SER A 269 4.28 9.67 -14.27
C SER A 269 5.68 9.08 -14.13
N GLY A 270 6.06 8.22 -15.07
CA GLY A 270 7.39 7.61 -15.13
C GLY A 270 7.39 6.13 -14.79
N VAL A 271 6.21 5.54 -14.53
CA VAL A 271 6.02 4.09 -14.45
C VAL A 271 6.30 3.43 -15.81
N GLN A 272 6.29 2.10 -15.88
CA GLN A 272 6.49 1.41 -17.17
C GLN A 272 5.23 1.36 -18.03
N LEU A 273 4.06 1.28 -17.40
CA LEU A 273 2.78 1.35 -18.10
C LEU A 273 2.66 2.64 -18.95
N GLY A 274 2.33 2.49 -20.24
CA GLY A 274 2.15 3.62 -21.17
C GLY A 274 3.39 3.96 -21.99
N LYS A 275 4.58 3.45 -21.63
CA LYS A 275 5.79 3.63 -22.44
C LYS A 275 5.74 2.78 -23.71
N ALA A 276 6.29 3.30 -24.80
CA ALA A 276 6.38 2.58 -26.07
C ALA A 276 7.25 1.31 -25.98
N ASN A 277 8.29 1.33 -25.14
CA ASN A 277 9.22 0.22 -24.90
C ASN A 277 9.40 0.01 -23.38
N PRO A 278 8.40 -0.57 -22.68
CA PRO A 278 8.44 -0.71 -21.23
C PRO A 278 9.55 -1.65 -20.78
N GLN A 279 10.24 -1.29 -19.70
CA GLN A 279 11.26 -2.11 -19.05
C GLN A 279 10.71 -2.59 -17.70
N TRP A 280 9.96 -3.68 -17.71
CA TRP A 280 9.34 -4.24 -16.52
C TRP A 280 10.37 -4.73 -15.50
N LEU A 281 10.00 -4.69 -14.23
CA LEU A 281 10.83 -5.21 -13.15
C LEU A 281 10.98 -6.73 -13.27
N THR A 282 12.15 -7.21 -12.88
CA THR A 282 12.57 -8.61 -12.94
C THR A 282 13.15 -9.06 -11.59
N ASN A 283 13.36 -10.37 -11.44
CA ASN A 283 13.92 -10.93 -10.23
C ASN A 283 15.30 -10.33 -9.91
N GLY A 284 15.47 -9.84 -8.68
CA GLY A 284 16.69 -9.23 -8.19
C GLY A 284 16.74 -7.71 -8.31
N ASP A 285 15.80 -7.09 -9.04
CA ASP A 285 15.74 -5.63 -9.11
C ASP A 285 15.47 -5.03 -7.73
N VAL A 286 16.21 -3.95 -7.42
CA VAL A 286 16.06 -3.18 -6.18
C VAL A 286 15.32 -1.89 -6.52
N VAL A 287 14.18 -1.68 -5.88
CA VAL A 287 13.34 -0.50 -6.03
C VAL A 287 13.41 0.33 -4.76
N GLU A 288 13.77 1.60 -4.89
CA GLU A 288 13.75 2.59 -3.82
C GLU A 288 12.64 3.60 -4.13
N THR A 289 11.58 3.61 -3.33
CA THR A 289 10.53 4.64 -3.39
C THR A 289 10.68 5.56 -2.20
N GLY A 290 10.50 6.86 -2.38
CA GLY A 290 10.68 7.78 -1.26
C GLY A 290 9.90 9.06 -1.38
N THR A 291 9.74 9.68 -0.21
CA THR A 291 9.03 10.94 -0.04
C THR A 291 9.86 11.87 0.81
N GLU A 292 9.95 13.13 0.38
CA GLU A 292 10.67 14.18 1.08
C GLU A 292 10.15 14.32 2.52
N ASN A 293 11.04 14.64 3.46
CA ASN A 293 10.73 14.80 4.88
C ASN A 293 10.22 13.54 5.61
N ILE A 294 10.06 12.41 4.92
CA ILE A 294 9.61 11.12 5.46
C ILE A 294 10.71 10.07 5.40
N GLY A 295 11.17 9.76 4.20
CA GLY A 295 12.20 8.75 3.96
C GLY A 295 11.90 7.76 2.84
N THR A 296 12.66 6.67 2.85
CA THR A 296 12.72 5.73 1.72
C THR A 296 12.25 4.33 2.10
N CYS A 297 11.47 3.70 1.23
CA CYS A 297 11.21 2.26 1.23
C CYS A 297 12.10 1.58 0.18
N THR A 298 12.84 0.55 0.57
CA THR A 298 13.73 -0.22 -0.30
C THR A 298 13.24 -1.66 -0.42
N SER A 299 12.88 -2.07 -1.62
CA SER A 299 12.28 -3.37 -1.89
C SER A 299 13.06 -4.15 -2.94
N THR A 300 13.28 -5.44 -2.70
CA THR A 300 13.90 -6.35 -3.69
C THR A 300 12.86 -7.26 -4.31
N ILE A 301 12.71 -7.21 -5.63
CA ILE A 301 11.80 -8.10 -6.35
C ILE A 301 12.33 -9.54 -6.27
N THR A 302 11.55 -10.43 -5.66
CA THR A 302 12.00 -11.80 -5.35
C THR A 302 11.05 -12.83 -5.94
N TYR A 303 11.49 -13.52 -6.98
CA TYR A 303 10.71 -14.56 -7.62
C TYR A 303 10.90 -15.87 -6.86
N THR A 304 9.80 -16.55 -6.55
CA THR A 304 9.86 -17.93 -6.03
C THR A 304 10.51 -18.83 -7.09
N PRO A 305 11.54 -19.63 -6.75
CA PRO A 305 12.15 -20.56 -7.70
C PRO A 305 11.09 -21.49 -8.31
N LEU A 306 11.04 -21.54 -9.64
CA LEU A 306 10.26 -22.57 -10.34
C LEU A 306 10.97 -23.91 -10.12
N GLU A 307 10.23 -24.93 -9.63
CA GLU A 307 10.81 -26.27 -9.61
C GLU A 307 11.13 -26.64 -11.06
N PRO A 308 12.28 -27.29 -11.36
CA PRO A 308 12.47 -27.86 -12.68
C PRO A 308 11.29 -28.77 -12.95
N CYS A 309 10.63 -28.60 -14.11
CA CYS A 309 9.61 -29.52 -14.59
C CYS A 309 10.23 -30.93 -14.59
N THR A 310 10.00 -31.70 -13.54
CA THR A 310 10.25 -33.13 -13.57
C THR A 310 9.19 -33.66 -14.51
N CYS A 311 9.55 -33.82 -15.79
CA CYS A 311 8.82 -34.68 -16.69
C CYS A 311 8.68 -36.03 -15.99
N PHE A 312 7.54 -36.29 -15.37
CA PHE A 312 7.16 -37.63 -14.94
C PHE A 312 6.85 -38.44 -16.19
N GLY A 313 7.91 -38.78 -16.92
CA GLY A 313 7.90 -39.85 -17.89
C GLY A 313 7.92 -41.17 -17.13
N VAL A 314 6.74 -41.72 -16.85
CA VAL A 314 6.52 -43.16 -16.97
C VAL A 314 5.12 -43.37 -17.53
N LEU A 315 5.05 -43.56 -18.85
CA LEU A 315 4.00 -44.38 -19.44
C LEU A 315 4.08 -45.76 -18.75
N ARG A 316 3.18 -46.03 -17.80
CA ARG A 316 2.92 -47.42 -17.40
C ARG A 316 1.99 -48.01 -18.45
N PRO A 317 2.38 -49.09 -19.17
CA PRO A 317 1.43 -49.77 -20.02
C PRO A 317 0.34 -50.35 -19.12
N VAL A 318 -0.91 -49.99 -19.38
CA VAL A 318 -2.07 -50.63 -18.75
C VAL A 318 -2.05 -52.09 -19.17
N SER A 319 -1.64 -52.98 -18.26
CA SER A 319 -1.72 -54.41 -18.47
C SER A 319 -3.19 -54.82 -18.61
N GLN A 320 -3.54 -55.36 -19.78
CA GLN A 320 -4.82 -56.04 -19.99
C GLN A 320 -4.92 -57.23 -19.02
N ARG A 321 -5.80 -57.15 -18.01
CA ARG A 321 -6.50 -58.30 -17.40
C ARG A 321 -7.53 -57.86 -16.34
N GLY A 322 -8.81 -58.07 -16.67
CA GLY A 322 -9.97 -58.23 -15.77
C GLY A 322 -10.51 -56.95 -15.13
N PHE A 323 -11.81 -56.68 -15.02
CA PHE A 323 -12.99 -57.49 -15.25
C PHE A 323 -14.21 -56.54 -15.31
N GLU A 324 -15.21 -56.92 -16.10
CA GLU A 324 -16.55 -56.34 -16.12
C GLU A 324 -17.16 -56.20 -14.72
N LEU A 325 -17.92 -55.12 -14.46
CA LEU A 325 -19.38 -55.12 -14.23
C LEU A 325 -19.80 -53.83 -13.48
N ARG A 326 -20.60 -52.98 -14.14
CA ARG A 326 -21.93 -52.48 -13.71
C ARG A 326 -22.22 -51.10 -14.31
N ARG A 327 -23.05 -51.14 -15.35
CA ARG A 327 -23.97 -50.06 -15.72
C ARG A 327 -24.94 -49.82 -14.56
N ARG A 328 -25.19 -48.55 -14.21
CA ARG A 328 -26.50 -47.91 -14.02
C ARG A 328 -26.32 -46.64 -13.18
N PHE A 329 -26.53 -45.49 -13.83
CA PHE A 329 -27.36 -44.36 -13.39
C PHE A 329 -26.91 -43.11 -14.15
N ALA A 330 -27.38 -42.97 -15.39
CA ALA A 330 -27.48 -41.69 -16.06
C ALA A 330 -28.95 -41.29 -16.01
N ILE A 331 -29.30 -40.37 -15.09
CA ILE A 331 -30.57 -39.66 -15.14
C ILE A 331 -30.31 -38.41 -15.96
N GLY A 332 -30.86 -38.39 -17.16
CA GLY A 332 -30.90 -37.21 -18.01
C GLY A 332 -31.99 -36.25 -17.55
N PHE A 333 -31.69 -34.95 -17.61
CA PHE A 333 -32.71 -33.92 -17.76
C PHE A 333 -32.61 -33.37 -19.18
N ARG A 334 -33.67 -33.61 -19.94
CA ARG A 334 -33.89 -33.10 -21.29
C ARG A 334 -34.46 -31.68 -21.22
N ASP A 335 -34.01 -30.87 -22.17
CA ASP A 335 -34.61 -29.62 -22.64
C ASP A 335 -36.14 -29.66 -22.68
N ILE A 336 -36.77 -28.65 -22.08
CA ILE A 336 -38.16 -28.26 -22.34
C ILE A 336 -38.10 -26.99 -23.18
N ARG A 337 -38.35 -27.13 -24.49
CA ARG A 337 -38.77 -26.02 -25.36
C ARG A 337 -40.30 -26.01 -25.42
N THR A 338 -40.91 -24.92 -24.94
CA THR A 338 -42.31 -24.57 -25.17
C THR A 338 -42.51 -24.00 -26.57
N PRO A 339 -43.55 -24.40 -27.33
CA PRO A 339 -44.06 -23.61 -28.43
C PRO A 339 -45.26 -22.76 -27.97
N MET A 340 -45.19 -21.47 -28.30
CA MET A 340 -46.33 -20.55 -28.28
C MET A 340 -47.33 -20.95 -29.37
N SER A 341 -48.60 -21.06 -28.99
CA SER A 341 -49.74 -21.06 -29.91
C SER A 341 -50.49 -19.72 -29.80
N ARG A 342 -50.61 -19.02 -30.94
CA ARG A 342 -51.67 -18.05 -31.24
C ARG A 342 -51.89 -18.03 -32.75
N GLY A 343 -53.15 -18.17 -33.16
CA GLY A 343 -53.64 -17.86 -34.52
C GLY A 343 -53.56 -19.02 -35.48
#